data_AF-A0A4R2GWI8-F1
#
_entry.id   AF-A0A4R2GWI8-F1
#
_cell.length_a   1.000
_cell.length_b   1.000
_cell.length_c   1.000
_cell.angle_alpha   90.00
_cell.angle_beta   90.00
_cell.angle_gamma   90.00
#
_symmetry.space_group_name_H-M   'P 1'
#
loop_
_entity.id
_entity.type
_entity.pdbx_description
1 polymer ?
#
loop_
_entity_poly.entity_id
_entity_poly.type
_entity_poly.pdbx_seq_one_letter_code
_entity_poly.pdbx_strand_id
1 'polypeptide(L)' 'MSIPLLAARRSHCRWFVPTPEPVRSGREKHRPDAFGDRHVCGATVKPGSSYCPEHCLRVYDTRASGDRKS' A
#
# COMPACT_ATOMS: atom_id res chain seq x y z
N MET A 1 -9.09 3.92 -1.03
CA MET A 1 -9.29 3.03 0.13
C MET A 1 -7.93 2.48 0.53
N SER A 2 -7.68 2.36 1.84
CA SER A 2 -6.44 1.79 2.39
C SER A 2 -6.74 1.10 3.72
N ILE A 3 -6.06 0.01 4.01
CA ILE A 3 -6.22 -0.74 5.26
C ILE A 3 -4.85 -0.94 5.95
N PRO A 4 -4.80 -1.09 7.28
CA PRO A 4 -3.57 -1.45 7.98
C PRO A 4 -3.01 -2.77 7.44
N LEU A 5 -1.68 -2.87 7.34
CA LEU A 5 -1.01 -4.08 6.85
C LEU A 5 -1.40 -5.32 7.68
N LEU A 6 -1.56 -5.19 9.00
CA LEU A 6 -2.03 -6.28 9.87
C LEU A 6 -3.43 -6.78 9.52
N ALA A 7 -4.30 -5.91 8.98
CA ALA A 7 -5.66 -6.28 8.57
C ALA A 7 -5.70 -6.90 7.16
N ALA A 8 -4.60 -6.84 6.40
CA ALA A 8 -4.55 -7.34 5.04
C ALA A 8 -4.57 -8.88 4.98
N ARG A 9 -5.52 -9.43 4.23
CA ARG A 9 -5.64 -10.87 3.95
C ARG A 9 -4.99 -11.22 2.62
N ARG A 10 -4.88 -12.52 2.31
CA ARG A 10 -4.36 -13.00 1.02
C ARG A 10 -5.15 -12.47 -0.19
N SER A 11 -6.43 -12.15 -0.01
CA SER A 11 -7.30 -11.57 -1.04
C SER A 11 -7.16 -10.05 -1.20
N HIS A 12 -6.27 -9.38 -0.46
CA HIS A 12 -6.12 -7.93 -0.49
C HIS A 12 -4.82 -7.49 -1.15
N CYS A 13 -4.91 -6.37 -1.87
CA CYS A 13 -3.80 -5.75 -2.57
C CYS A 13 -2.77 -5.25 -1.56
N ARG A 14 -1.53 -5.69 -1.75
CA ARG A 14 -0.38 -5.37 -0.87
C ARG A 14 0.44 -4.17 -1.31
N TRP A 15 -0.10 -3.35 -2.21
CA TRP A 15 0.57 -2.11 -2.60
C TRP A 15 0.64 -1.16 -1.40
N PHE A 16 1.84 -0.78 -0.98
CA PHE A 16 2.04 0.17 0.11
C PHE A 16 1.52 1.55 -0.32
N VAL A 17 0.61 2.09 0.47
CA VAL A 17 0.18 3.47 0.31
C VAL A 17 0.99 4.32 1.28
N PRO A 18 1.42 5.53 0.89
CA PRO A 18 1.94 6.50 1.84
C PRO A 18 0.82 6.75 2.85
N THR A 19 1.05 6.42 4.11
CA THR A 19 0.21 6.96 5.17
C THR A 19 0.42 8.48 5.18
N PRO A 20 -0.66 9.30 5.23
CA PRO A 20 -0.46 10.69 5.58
C PRO A 20 0.28 10.69 6.91
N GLU A 21 1.42 11.41 6.96
CA GLU A 21 2.24 11.48 8.16
C GLU A 21 1.34 11.67 9.37
N PRO A 22 1.56 10.94 10.49
CA PRO A 22 0.75 11.14 11.67
C PRO A 22 0.89 12.60 12.05
N VAL A 23 -0.16 13.39 11.78
CA VAL A 23 -0.24 14.77 12.22
C VAL A 23 -0.04 14.67 13.72
N ARG A 24 1.06 15.22 14.23
CA ARG A 24 1.35 15.29 15.66
C ARG A 24 0.37 16.28 16.33
N SER A 25 -0.92 16.06 16.13
CA SER A 25 -2.00 16.69 16.87
C SER A 25 -2.04 15.99 18.21
N GLY A 26 -1.60 16.70 19.24
CA GLY A 26 -1.49 16.17 20.59
C GLY A 26 -2.76 15.45 21.05
N ARG A 27 -2.55 14.41 21.87
CA ARG A 27 -3.55 13.51 22.48
C ARG A 27 -4.23 12.52 21.52
N GLU A 28 -3.51 11.45 21.20
CA GLU A 28 -3.96 10.09 21.51
C GLU A 28 -2.73 9.18 21.51
N LYS A 29 -2.62 8.25 22.46
CA LYS A 29 -1.56 7.22 22.45
C LYS A 29 -1.85 6.22 21.31
N HIS A 30 -1.72 6.63 20.06
CA HIS A 30 -1.61 5.65 18.98
C HIS A 30 -0.21 5.05 19.09
N ARG A 31 -0.10 3.94 19.83
CA ARG A 31 1.12 3.14 19.77
C ARG A 31 1.16 2.58 18.36
N PRO A 32 2.16 2.97 17.54
CA PRO A 32 2.29 2.35 16.23
C PRO A 32 2.33 0.84 16.42
N ASP A 33 1.62 0.12 15.56
CA ASP A 33 1.70 -1.33 15.55
C ASP A 33 3.14 -1.81 15.24
N ALA A 34 3.40 -3.11 15.31
CA ALA A 34 4.73 -3.67 15.03
C ALA A 34 5.25 -3.34 13.61
N PHE A 35 4.39 -2.83 12.71
CA PHE A 35 4.73 -2.42 11.36
C PHE A 35 4.77 -0.90 11.17
N GLY A 36 4.62 -0.11 12.24
CA GLY A 36 4.74 1.34 12.16
C GLY A 36 3.54 2.00 11.48
N ASP A 37 2.33 1.47 11.68
CA ASP A 37 1.09 1.97 11.06
C ASP A 37 1.13 1.93 9.53
N ARG A 38 1.87 0.98 8.96
CA ARG A 38 1.95 0.80 7.50
C ARG A 38 0.60 0.40 6.93
N HIS A 39 0.16 1.13 5.92
CA HIS A 39 -1.07 0.84 5.20
C HIS A 39 -0.80 0.29 3.81
N VAL A 40 -1.74 -0.53 3.34
CA VAL A 40 -1.77 -1.03 1.96
C VAL A 40 -3.08 -0.65 1.28
N CYS A 41 -3.10 -0.68 -0.04
CA CYS A 41 -4.29 -0.40 -0.86
C CYS A 41 -5.53 -1.18 -0.39
N GLY A 42 -5.36 -2.46 -0.04
CA GLY A 42 -6.45 -3.25 0.55
C GLY A 42 -7.55 -3.69 -0.43
N ALA A 43 -7.56 -3.18 -1.67
CA ALA A 43 -8.52 -3.59 -2.70
C ALA A 43 -8.43 -5.08 -3.00
N THR A 44 -9.55 -5.70 -3.37
CA THR A 44 -9.60 -7.13 -3.71
C THR A 44 -8.69 -7.45 -4.90
N VAL A 45 -7.93 -8.54 -4.79
CA VAL A 45 -7.08 -9.07 -5.86
C VAL A 45 -7.72 -10.27 -6.55
N LYS A 46 -7.33 -10.53 -7.79
CA LYS A 46 -7.65 -11.79 -8.46
C LYS A 46 -6.85 -12.93 -7.82
N PRO A 47 -7.39 -14.17 -7.78
CA PRO A 47 -6.63 -15.34 -7.31
C PRO A 47 -5.28 -15.45 -8.03
N GLY A 48 -4.22 -15.68 -7.26
CA GLY A 48 -2.85 -15.76 -7.79
C GLY A 48 -2.13 -14.41 -7.96
N SER A 49 -2.78 -13.27 -7.68
CA SER A 49 -2.14 -11.96 -7.68
C SER A 49 -1.93 -11.43 -6.26
N SER A 50 -0.86 -10.64 -6.06
CA SER A 50 -0.63 -9.86 -4.83
C SER A 50 -1.17 -8.42 -4.93
N TYR A 51 -1.62 -8.00 -6.12
CA TYR A 51 -2.04 -6.63 -6.41
C TYR A 51 -3.39 -6.58 -7.13
N CYS A 52 -4.13 -5.49 -6.93
CA CYS A 52 -5.33 -5.20 -7.71
C CYS A 52 -4.96 -4.78 -9.14
N PRO A 53 -5.92 -4.72 -10.09
CA PRO A 53 -5.62 -4.42 -11.50
C PRO A 53 -4.82 -3.12 -11.71
N GLU A 54 -5.18 -2.04 -11.01
CA GLU A 54 -4.50 -0.75 -11.08
C GLU A 54 -3.01 -0.87 -10.69
N HIS A 55 -2.73 -1.51 -9.56
CA HIS A 55 -1.37 -1.66 -9.07
C HIS A 55 -0.58 -2.73 -9.84
N CYS A 56 -1.24 -3.74 -10.43
CA CYS A 56 -0.60 -4.63 -11.39
C CYS A 56 -0.10 -3.84 -12.60
N LEU A 57 -0.93 -2.96 -13.16
CA LEU A 57 -0.51 -2.09 -14.26
C LEU A 57 0.70 -1.26 -13.83
N ARG A 58 0.70 -0.67 -12.63
CA ARG A 58 1.84 0.13 -12.17
C ARG A 58 3.15 -0.67 -12.01
N VAL A 59 3.08 -1.95 -11.64
CA VAL A 59 4.27 -2.83 -11.54
C VAL A 59 4.74 -3.28 -12.93
N TYR A 60 3.80 -3.72 -13.78
CA TYR A 60 4.11 -4.41 -15.03
C TYR A 60 4.13 -3.48 -16.25
N ASP A 61 3.66 -2.24 -16.13
CA ASP A 61 3.83 -1.16 -17.10
C ASP A 61 5.24 -0.57 -16.98
N THR A 62 6.23 -1.45 -17.13
CA THR A 62 7.64 -1.09 -17.32
C THR A 62 7.94 -0.72 -18.78
N ARG A 63 6.91 -0.54 -19.63
CA ARG A 63 7.06 0.04 -20.97
C ARG A 63 7.11 1.57 -20.97
N ALA A 64 6.79 2.23 -19.85
CA ALA A 64 6.86 3.69 -19.72
C ALA A 64 8.02 4.20 -18.83
N SER A 65 8.89 3.33 -18.32
CA SER A 65 10.09 3.73 -17.54
C SER A 65 11.39 3.44 -18.30
N GLY A 66 11.36 3.65 -19.63
CA GLY A 66 12.55 4.14 -20.31
C GLY A 66 12.69 5.63 -19.99
N ASP A 67 13.90 6.07 -19.66
CA ASP A 67 14.29 7.46 -19.49
C ASP A 67 14.03 8.13 -18.13
N ARG A 68 14.94 7.87 -17.18
CA ARG A 68 15.64 8.95 -16.45
C ARG A 68 17.08 8.53 -16.18
N LYS A 69 17.91 8.66 -17.20
CA LYS A 69 19.35 8.82 -17.02
C LYS A 69 19.83 9.85 -18.05
N SER A 70 19.82 11.12 -17.67
CA SER A 70 20.69 12.19 -18.16
C SER A 70 20.60 13.36 -17.19
#